data_AF-A0A6M1U8J2-F1
#
_entry.id   AF-A0A6M1U8J2-F1
#
_cell.length_a   1.000
_cell.length_b   1.000
_cell.length_c   1.000
_cell.angle_alpha   90.00
_cell.angle_beta   90.00
_cell.angle_gamma   90.00
#
_symmetry.space_group_name_H-M   'P 1'
#
loop_
_entity.id
_entity.type
_entity.pdbx_description
1 polymer ?
#
loop_
_entity_poly.entity_id
_entity_poly.type
_entity_poly.pdbx_seq_one_letter_code
_entity_poly.pdbx_strand_id
1 'polypeptide(L)'
;MSDIGEVCEPARARRSGGRSARVALRAAPLADDVRPVRGGMPGGQYKPLTEAGMAKIHASALEALEVIGLSQAPKSGVEIMTAAGAIQGDDGRLRFPRALVEDMLAVAARDITLYARDPKHDLHLTGTNVHFGTAGAAVHIVDPITLDYRESTAQDLYDGARLVDNLDNIHFYQRTMVCRDVVDNREMDLNTLYACLAGTKKHVGTSFSDPAHVADCFDMLYMVAGGEEKWVERPFVSNSNCFVVPPMKFAEESCITMEDCIRRGMPMLLLSAGQAGATAPAPIALTIVQAVAECLAGVVYVNAIKKGAPAIFGTWPFVSDLRTGAMSGGSAEQALLTAGCAQMHRFYGLPGGAASGISDSKLPDMQAGWEQGITNALAGLAGLNMCYEAVGMHASLLGFCLESLVLGDDLLGQAMRLVRGIDVTEDSTSIEAMKEVCLGGPGHYLGSDQTLSLMQTEYVYPKVGNRMSPKEWNEAGKPLLLDGAIRRKNEILSKAGCRVEPEIDAAIRARFNIYFR
;
A
#
# COMPACT_ATOMS: atom_id res chain seq x y z
N MET A 1 16.94 -83.51 -11.69
CA MET A 1 16.79 -83.75 -10.24
C MET A 1 17.58 -82.66 -9.53
N SER A 2 16.88 -81.89 -8.68
CA SER A 2 17.36 -81.22 -7.44
C SER A 2 18.63 -80.35 -7.48
N ASP A 3 18.78 -79.19 -6.85
CA ASP A 3 17.94 -78.33 -5.99
C ASP A 3 18.93 -77.26 -5.45
N ILE A 4 18.74 -75.95 -5.67
CA ILE A 4 19.30 -74.82 -4.87
C ILE A 4 18.64 -73.54 -5.44
N GLY A 5 17.99 -72.60 -4.76
CA GLY A 5 17.75 -72.30 -3.35
C GLY A 5 17.25 -70.85 -3.32
N GLU A 6 16.14 -70.59 -2.63
CA GLU A 6 15.59 -69.26 -2.37
C GLU A 6 16.61 -68.37 -1.64
N VAL A 7 16.77 -67.13 -2.09
CA VAL A 7 17.39 -66.06 -1.30
C VAL A 7 16.31 -65.02 -1.00
N CYS A 8 15.88 -65.01 0.26
CA CYS A 8 14.98 -64.03 0.85
C CYS A 8 15.68 -62.66 0.92
N GLU A 9 15.29 -61.69 0.09
CA GLU A 9 15.60 -60.28 0.34
C GLU A 9 14.62 -59.69 1.37
N PRO A 10 15.09 -58.92 2.38
CA PRO A 10 14.21 -58.40 3.41
C PRO A 10 13.34 -57.27 2.85
N ALA A 11 12.02 -57.40 3.06
CA ALA A 11 11.07 -56.34 2.76
C ALA A 11 11.44 -55.05 3.51
N ARG A 12 11.91 -54.02 2.79
CA ARG A 12 12.06 -52.66 3.31
C ARG A 12 10.68 -52.18 3.77
N ALA A 13 10.48 -52.16 5.09
CA ALA A 13 9.31 -51.55 5.72
C ALA A 13 9.21 -50.08 5.28
N ARG A 14 8.29 -49.79 4.34
CA ARG A 14 7.91 -48.42 3.99
C ARG A 14 7.20 -47.79 5.18
N ARG A 15 7.94 -47.04 6.00
CA ARG A 15 7.36 -46.13 7.01
C ARG A 15 6.60 -45.01 6.29
N SER A 16 5.30 -45.22 6.08
CA SER A 16 4.36 -44.27 5.45
C SER A 16 4.17 -42.96 6.25
N GLY A 17 4.57 -42.92 7.52
CA GLY A 17 4.43 -41.74 8.39
C GLY A 17 5.43 -40.61 8.16
N GLY A 18 6.56 -40.84 7.50
CA GLY A 18 7.59 -39.80 7.28
C GLY A 18 7.19 -38.76 6.24
N ARG A 19 6.42 -39.17 5.21
CA ARG A 19 5.96 -38.26 4.14
C ARG A 19 4.83 -37.36 4.65
N SER A 20 3.87 -37.90 5.39
CA SER A 20 2.79 -37.10 6.00
C SER A 20 3.33 -36.13 7.04
N ALA A 21 4.29 -36.54 7.88
CA ALA A 21 4.95 -35.65 8.83
C ALA A 21 5.74 -34.53 8.13
N ARG A 22 6.48 -34.83 7.05
CA ARG A 22 7.19 -33.81 6.25
C ARG A 22 6.24 -32.89 5.49
N VAL A 23 5.10 -33.38 5.01
CA VAL A 23 4.04 -32.56 4.40
C VAL A 23 3.40 -31.64 5.45
N ALA A 24 3.14 -32.14 6.65
CA ALA A 24 2.59 -31.34 7.76
C ALA A 24 3.58 -30.28 8.26
N LEU A 25 4.87 -30.63 8.39
CA LEU A 25 5.95 -29.68 8.73
C LEU A 25 6.11 -28.59 7.66
N ARG A 26 5.95 -28.91 6.38
CA ARG A 26 5.93 -27.92 5.28
C ARG A 26 4.63 -27.13 5.23
N ALA A 27 3.53 -27.64 5.77
CA ALA A 27 2.28 -26.90 5.85
C ALA A 27 2.23 -25.92 7.03
N ALA A 28 3.16 -26.03 7.98
CA ALA A 28 3.28 -25.08 9.09
C ALA A 28 3.73 -23.71 8.57
N PRO A 29 3.20 -22.60 9.13
CA PRO A 29 3.66 -21.26 8.80
C PRO A 29 5.16 -21.12 9.10
N LEU A 30 5.90 -20.58 8.14
CA LEU A 30 7.28 -20.18 8.36
C LEU A 30 7.35 -18.99 9.33
N ALA A 31 8.44 -18.90 10.10
CA ALA A 31 8.76 -17.66 10.80
C ALA A 31 8.96 -16.51 9.80
N ASP A 32 8.59 -15.28 10.16
CA ASP A 32 8.54 -14.17 9.21
C ASP A 32 9.91 -13.81 8.62
N ASP A 33 10.99 -14.02 9.38
CA ASP A 33 12.37 -13.75 8.97
C ASP A 33 12.85 -14.70 7.85
N VAL A 34 12.35 -15.94 7.82
CA VAL A 34 12.70 -16.95 6.80
C VAL A 34 11.71 -17.02 5.62
N ARG A 35 10.63 -16.23 5.64
CA ARG A 35 9.70 -16.15 4.52
C ARG A 35 10.37 -15.56 3.28
N PRO A 36 9.97 -16.00 2.07
CA PRO A 36 10.61 -15.57 0.84
C PRO A 36 10.34 -14.09 0.53
N VAL A 37 9.20 -13.56 1.00
CA VAL A 37 8.75 -12.18 0.88
C VAL A 37 7.98 -11.78 2.14
N ARG A 38 8.08 -10.49 2.52
CA ARG A 38 7.32 -9.84 3.60
C ARG A 38 7.28 -8.33 3.38
N GLY A 39 6.37 -7.64 4.05
CA GLY A 39 6.38 -6.17 4.11
C GLY A 39 7.64 -5.64 4.77
N GLY A 40 8.07 -4.45 4.35
CA GLY A 40 9.23 -3.76 4.89
C GLY A 40 10.57 -4.24 4.37
N MET A 41 10.62 -4.97 3.25
CA MET A 41 11.88 -5.29 2.59
C MET A 41 12.49 -4.03 1.93
N PRO A 42 13.83 -3.87 1.97
CA PRO A 42 14.49 -2.66 1.46
C PRO A 42 14.57 -2.64 -0.07
N GLY A 43 13.90 -1.67 -0.69
CA GLY A 43 14.04 -1.36 -2.12
C GLY A 43 15.11 -0.31 -2.39
N GLY A 44 15.04 0.36 -3.56
CA GLY A 44 15.91 1.48 -3.94
C GLY A 44 16.99 1.18 -4.97
N GLN A 45 16.92 0.02 -5.60
CA GLN A 45 17.84 -0.43 -6.64
C GLN A 45 17.56 0.28 -7.97
N TYR A 46 16.29 0.60 -8.25
CA TYR A 46 15.90 1.37 -9.42
C TYR A 46 15.94 2.88 -9.15
N LYS A 47 16.68 3.62 -9.96
CA LYS A 47 16.94 5.06 -9.80
C LYS A 47 16.77 5.80 -11.14
N PRO A 48 15.55 6.22 -11.52
CA PRO A 48 15.32 6.94 -12.77
C PRO A 48 15.93 8.35 -12.83
N LEU A 49 16.22 8.97 -11.68
CA LEU A 49 16.83 10.28 -11.56
C LEU A 49 18.31 10.17 -11.16
N THR A 50 19.15 11.00 -11.76
CA THR A 50 20.53 11.20 -11.32
C THR A 50 20.58 12.12 -10.09
N GLU A 51 21.68 12.07 -9.33
CA GLU A 51 21.90 12.97 -8.18
C GLU A 51 21.78 14.46 -8.57
N ALA A 52 22.36 14.85 -9.71
CA ALA A 52 22.24 16.20 -10.25
C ALA A 52 20.78 16.55 -10.62
N GLY A 53 20.02 15.57 -11.13
CA GLY A 53 18.60 15.72 -11.43
C GLY A 53 17.77 15.98 -10.17
N MET A 54 17.99 15.21 -9.10
CA MET A 54 17.32 15.41 -7.80
C MET A 54 17.65 16.78 -7.20
N ALA A 55 18.93 17.18 -7.21
CA ALA A 55 19.34 18.51 -6.74
C ALA A 55 18.65 19.65 -7.53
N LYS A 56 18.49 19.47 -8.85
CA LYS A 56 17.78 20.45 -9.69
C LYS A 56 16.28 20.49 -9.38
N ILE A 57 15.65 19.35 -9.14
CA ILE A 57 14.23 19.27 -8.72
C ILE A 57 14.06 20.01 -7.39
N HIS A 58 14.89 19.70 -6.39
CA HIS A 58 14.86 20.37 -5.09
C HIS A 58 15.00 21.90 -5.21
N ALA A 59 16.03 22.36 -5.93
CA ALA A 59 16.27 23.80 -6.10
C ALA A 59 15.08 24.52 -6.77
N SER A 60 14.44 23.86 -7.74
CA SER A 60 13.28 24.39 -8.46
C SER A 60 12.02 24.37 -7.61
N ALA A 61 11.85 23.36 -6.74
CA ALA A 61 10.73 23.30 -5.80
C ALA A 61 10.81 24.42 -4.74
N LEU A 62 12.02 24.68 -4.22
CA LEU A 62 12.27 25.82 -3.33
C LEU A 62 12.00 27.16 -4.04
N GLU A 63 12.43 27.31 -5.29
CA GLU A 63 12.14 28.50 -6.09
C GLU A 63 10.63 28.69 -6.31
N ALA A 64 9.90 27.62 -6.60
CA ALA A 64 8.44 27.67 -6.75
C ALA A 64 7.75 28.12 -5.45
N LEU A 65 8.21 27.64 -4.29
CA LEU A 65 7.67 28.06 -2.99
C LEU A 65 7.99 29.51 -2.63
N GLU A 66 9.18 29.98 -2.98
CA GLU A 66 9.66 31.34 -2.70
C GLU A 66 8.99 32.38 -3.63
N VAL A 67 8.86 32.07 -4.92
CA VAL A 67 8.34 33.00 -5.94
C VAL A 67 6.82 32.94 -6.06
N ILE A 68 6.26 31.73 -6.15
CA ILE A 68 4.83 31.51 -6.42
C ILE A 68 4.06 31.33 -5.12
N GLY A 69 4.53 30.43 -4.25
CA GLY A 69 3.82 30.09 -3.01
C GLY A 69 2.41 29.52 -3.24
N LEU A 70 1.65 29.36 -2.15
CA LEU A 70 0.32 28.76 -2.17
C LEU A 70 -0.75 29.79 -1.77
N SER A 71 -1.90 29.75 -2.45
CA SER A 71 -3.07 30.58 -2.11
C SER A 71 -4.10 29.82 -1.26
N GLN A 72 -5.11 30.52 -0.73
CA GLN A 72 -6.29 29.92 -0.10
C GLN A 72 -5.99 29.12 1.18
N ALA A 73 -4.93 29.48 1.91
CA ALA A 73 -4.75 28.95 3.25
C ALA A 73 -5.92 29.39 4.15
N PRO A 74 -6.45 28.52 5.03
CA PRO A 74 -7.39 28.94 6.06
C PRO A 74 -6.76 30.04 6.91
N LYS A 75 -7.59 30.88 7.53
CA LYS A 75 -7.10 31.96 8.40
C LYS A 75 -6.17 31.43 9.51
N SER A 76 -6.51 30.32 10.14
CA SER A 76 -5.65 29.64 11.12
C SER A 76 -4.31 29.24 10.53
N GLY A 77 -4.31 28.69 9.32
CA GLY A 77 -3.10 28.29 8.59
C GLY A 77 -2.18 29.46 8.27
N VAL A 78 -2.74 30.60 7.86
CA VAL A 78 -1.97 31.85 7.68
C VAL A 78 -1.29 32.25 8.98
N GLU A 79 -2.02 32.31 10.09
CA GLU A 79 -1.48 32.66 11.40
C GLU A 79 -0.36 31.71 11.84
N ILE A 80 -0.59 30.39 11.72
CA ILE A 80 0.36 29.34 12.10
C ILE A 80 1.64 29.42 11.26
N MET A 81 1.52 29.47 9.93
CA MET A 81 2.68 29.44 9.04
C MET A 81 3.45 30.75 9.04
N THR A 82 2.78 31.90 9.14
CA THR A 82 3.47 33.20 9.23
C THR A 82 4.21 33.38 10.55
N ALA A 83 3.66 32.89 11.67
CA ALA A 83 4.36 32.82 12.94
C ALA A 83 5.63 31.96 12.89
N ALA A 84 5.67 30.96 12.00
CA ALA A 84 6.83 30.13 11.75
C ALA A 84 7.87 30.77 10.79
N GLY A 85 7.48 31.80 10.03
CA GLY A 85 8.36 32.54 9.11
C GLY A 85 7.90 32.56 7.65
N ALA A 86 6.73 32.00 7.32
CA ALA A 86 6.15 32.18 5.99
C ALA A 86 5.71 33.64 5.79
N ILE A 87 5.65 34.09 4.55
CA ILE A 87 5.32 35.48 4.21
C ILE A 87 4.01 35.48 3.45
N GLN A 88 2.99 36.15 3.99
CA GLN A 88 1.77 36.45 3.24
C GLN A 88 2.03 37.68 2.37
N GLY A 89 1.99 37.51 1.05
CA GLY A 89 2.11 38.62 0.11
C GLY A 89 0.81 39.42 0.00
N ASP A 90 0.90 40.61 -0.60
CA ASP A 90 -0.26 41.47 -0.89
C ASP A 90 -1.28 40.79 -1.84
N ASP A 91 -0.84 39.79 -2.60
CA ASP A 91 -1.66 38.94 -3.46
C ASP A 91 -2.39 37.81 -2.70
N GLY A 92 -2.26 37.77 -1.38
CA GLY A 92 -2.87 36.77 -0.50
C GLY A 92 -2.20 35.40 -0.54
N ARG A 93 -1.08 35.23 -1.28
CA ARG A 93 -0.34 33.96 -1.35
C ARG A 93 0.67 33.87 -0.20
N LEU A 94 0.78 32.70 0.40
CA LEU A 94 1.86 32.36 1.33
C LEU A 94 3.08 31.89 0.55
N ARG A 95 4.19 32.62 0.71
CA ARG A 95 5.51 32.27 0.18
C ARG A 95 6.39 31.74 1.31
N PHE A 96 7.24 30.78 0.98
CA PHE A 96 8.08 30.09 1.95
C PHE A 96 9.54 30.36 1.64
N PRO A 97 10.23 31.18 2.46
CA PRO A 97 11.67 31.37 2.32
C PRO A 97 12.43 30.04 2.38
N ARG A 98 13.53 29.92 1.64
CA ARG A 98 14.33 28.67 1.61
C ARG A 98 14.77 28.22 2.99
N ALA A 99 15.26 29.15 3.80
CA ALA A 99 15.69 28.89 5.17
C ALA A 99 14.55 28.32 6.03
N LEU A 100 13.32 28.81 5.88
CA LEU A 100 12.16 28.26 6.59
C LEU A 100 11.92 26.80 6.23
N VAL A 101 11.96 26.48 4.93
CA VAL A 101 11.75 25.11 4.46
C VAL A 101 12.84 24.18 5.01
N GLU A 102 14.10 24.62 4.98
CA GLU A 102 15.25 23.89 5.52
C GLU A 102 15.14 23.67 7.03
N ASP A 103 14.76 24.70 7.80
CA ASP A 103 14.55 24.60 9.26
C ASP A 103 13.43 23.62 9.61
N MET A 104 12.33 23.64 8.85
CA MET A 104 11.20 22.73 9.06
C MET A 104 11.51 21.30 8.64
N LEU A 105 12.29 21.12 7.57
CA LEU A 105 12.85 19.82 7.21
C LEU A 105 13.75 19.28 8.33
N ALA A 106 14.57 20.11 8.97
CA ALA A 106 15.47 19.66 10.04
C ALA A 106 14.69 19.04 11.22
N VAL A 107 13.55 19.62 11.60
CA VAL A 107 12.72 19.13 12.72
C VAL A 107 11.64 18.10 12.32
N ALA A 108 11.47 17.83 11.03
CA ALA A 108 10.49 16.87 10.54
C ALA A 108 10.76 15.44 11.06
N ALA A 109 9.67 14.71 11.33
CA ALA A 109 9.75 13.32 11.76
C ALA A 109 10.34 12.42 10.67
N ARG A 110 11.25 11.52 11.07
CA ARG A 110 11.92 10.55 10.20
C ARG A 110 11.80 9.16 10.79
N ASP A 111 11.97 8.14 9.95
CA ASP A 111 11.93 6.73 10.36
C ASP A 111 10.67 6.39 11.18
N ILE A 112 9.54 6.93 10.74
CA ILE A 112 8.25 6.84 11.43
C ILE A 112 7.78 5.39 11.43
N THR A 113 7.22 4.94 12.56
CA THR A 113 6.41 3.72 12.60
C THR A 113 4.94 4.09 12.52
N LEU A 114 4.24 3.58 11.51
CA LEU A 114 2.78 3.61 11.48
C LEU A 114 2.27 2.36 12.19
N TYR A 115 1.59 2.56 13.31
CA TYR A 115 1.14 1.45 14.14
C TYR A 115 -0.09 0.78 13.56
N ALA A 116 -0.21 -0.53 13.78
CA ALA A 116 -1.43 -1.27 13.57
C ALA A 116 -2.07 -1.63 14.92
N ARG A 117 -3.34 -2.06 14.89
CA ARG A 117 -4.01 -2.59 16.09
C ARG A 117 -3.35 -3.88 16.58
N ASP A 118 -2.78 -4.66 15.66
CA ASP A 118 -1.90 -5.78 15.97
C ASP A 118 -0.44 -5.41 15.64
N PRO A 119 0.50 -5.39 16.62
CA PRO A 119 1.90 -4.98 16.38
C PRO A 119 2.66 -5.75 15.31
N LYS A 120 2.21 -6.97 14.96
CA LYS A 120 2.82 -7.72 13.84
C LYS A 120 2.64 -7.03 12.47
N HIS A 121 1.74 -6.05 12.39
CA HIS A 121 1.42 -5.29 11.19
C HIS A 121 1.92 -3.83 11.23
N ASP A 122 2.80 -3.49 12.18
CA ASP A 122 3.44 -2.18 12.22
C ASP A 122 4.26 -1.95 10.95
N LEU A 123 4.12 -0.75 10.38
CA LEU A 123 4.86 -0.36 9.19
C LEU A 123 6.03 0.51 9.62
N HIS A 124 7.24 -0.05 9.55
CA HIS A 124 8.46 0.70 9.77
C HIS A 124 8.86 1.42 8.48
N LEU A 125 8.60 2.73 8.41
CA LEU A 125 8.89 3.58 7.26
C LEU A 125 10.33 4.12 7.35
N THR A 126 11.27 3.22 7.58
CA THR A 126 12.70 3.52 7.72
C THR A 126 13.39 3.35 6.38
N GLY A 127 14.21 4.34 6.00
CA GLY A 127 14.99 4.31 4.76
C GLY A 127 14.15 3.92 3.54
N THR A 128 14.30 2.68 3.09
CA THR A 128 13.82 2.19 1.80
C THR A 128 12.83 1.04 1.89
N ASN A 129 12.35 0.76 3.11
CA ASN A 129 11.48 -0.35 3.43
C ASN A 129 10.12 -0.16 2.76
N VAL A 130 9.73 -1.13 1.92
CA VAL A 130 8.55 -1.05 1.06
C VAL A 130 7.35 -1.73 1.69
N HIS A 131 6.22 -1.04 1.68
CA HIS A 131 4.93 -1.58 2.06
C HIS A 131 3.89 -1.33 0.97
N PHE A 132 3.22 -2.39 0.49
CA PHE A 132 2.08 -2.28 -0.41
C PHE A 132 0.78 -2.22 0.36
N GLY A 133 -0.14 -1.38 -0.10
CA GLY A 133 -1.48 -1.33 0.47
C GLY A 133 -2.50 -0.86 -0.54
N THR A 134 -3.74 -0.87 -0.09
CA THR A 134 -4.86 -0.34 -0.86
C THR A 134 -4.89 1.19 -0.79
N ALA A 135 -5.77 1.82 -1.58
CA ALA A 135 -6.25 3.21 -1.47
C ALA A 135 -7.22 3.47 -2.65
N GLY A 136 -7.52 4.74 -2.96
CA GLY A 136 -8.14 5.18 -4.22
C GLY A 136 -9.56 5.76 -4.10
N ALA A 137 -10.35 5.33 -3.11
CA ALA A 137 -11.71 5.87 -2.88
C ALA A 137 -12.66 5.79 -4.08
N ALA A 138 -12.70 4.64 -4.78
CA ALA A 138 -13.63 4.42 -5.89
C ALA A 138 -15.10 4.58 -5.48
N VAL A 139 -15.93 5.01 -6.42
CA VAL A 139 -17.39 5.18 -6.20
C VAL A 139 -18.22 4.03 -6.77
N HIS A 140 -17.59 3.12 -7.53
CA HIS A 140 -18.25 1.93 -8.05
C HIS A 140 -17.53 0.64 -7.65
N ILE A 141 -18.32 -0.42 -7.52
CA ILE A 141 -17.87 -1.81 -7.57
C ILE A 141 -18.02 -2.33 -9.00
N VAL A 142 -16.98 -3.00 -9.47
CA VAL A 142 -16.99 -3.76 -10.72
C VAL A 142 -17.28 -5.21 -10.41
N ASP A 143 -18.30 -5.76 -11.05
CA ASP A 143 -18.56 -7.20 -11.04
C ASP A 143 -17.85 -7.84 -12.25
N PRO A 144 -16.84 -8.70 -12.04
CA PRO A 144 -16.06 -9.27 -13.14
C PRO A 144 -16.79 -10.40 -13.89
N ILE A 145 -18.00 -10.80 -13.44
CA ILE A 145 -18.86 -11.79 -14.11
C ILE A 145 -19.92 -11.10 -14.97
N THR A 146 -20.65 -10.15 -14.40
CA THR A 146 -21.70 -9.43 -15.13
C THR A 146 -21.13 -8.31 -16.01
N LEU A 147 -19.91 -7.85 -15.71
CA LEU A 147 -19.21 -6.73 -16.34
C LEU A 147 -19.85 -5.37 -16.06
N ASP A 148 -20.75 -5.32 -15.07
CA ASP A 148 -21.48 -4.13 -14.68
C ASP A 148 -20.75 -3.35 -13.56
N TYR A 149 -21.03 -2.06 -13.53
CA TYR A 149 -20.61 -1.14 -12.47
C TYR A 149 -21.83 -0.76 -11.64
N ARG A 150 -21.72 -0.88 -10.32
CA ARG A 150 -22.73 -0.41 -9.38
C ARG A 150 -22.11 0.50 -8.34
N GLU A 151 -22.89 1.38 -7.74
CA GLU A 151 -22.41 2.18 -6.61
C GLU A 151 -21.83 1.27 -5.50
N SER A 152 -20.73 1.72 -4.89
CA SER A 152 -20.10 1.04 -3.75
C SER A 152 -20.85 1.33 -2.44
N THR A 153 -20.89 0.33 -1.55
CA THR A 153 -21.63 0.40 -0.28
C THR A 153 -20.70 0.32 0.92
N ALA A 154 -21.20 0.64 2.12
CA ALA A 154 -20.48 0.42 3.38
C ALA A 154 -20.12 -1.06 3.58
N GLN A 155 -20.98 -1.98 3.12
CA GLN A 155 -20.71 -3.42 3.16
C GLN A 155 -19.54 -3.80 2.26
N ASP A 156 -19.44 -3.22 1.06
CA ASP A 156 -18.33 -3.48 0.15
C ASP A 156 -17.00 -3.02 0.75
N LEU A 157 -16.97 -1.85 1.38
CA LEU A 157 -15.80 -1.34 2.08
C LEU A 157 -15.37 -2.27 3.21
N TYR A 158 -16.31 -2.73 4.04
CA TYR A 158 -16.05 -3.69 5.10
C TYR A 158 -15.52 -5.02 4.56
N ASP A 159 -16.10 -5.55 3.48
CA ASP A 159 -15.63 -6.79 2.85
C ASP A 159 -14.25 -6.64 2.22
N GLY A 160 -13.94 -5.48 1.63
CA GLY A 160 -12.59 -5.14 1.17
C GLY A 160 -11.57 -5.18 2.31
N ALA A 161 -11.89 -4.58 3.46
CA ALA A 161 -11.04 -4.60 4.65
C ALA A 161 -10.83 -6.04 5.18
N ARG A 162 -11.90 -6.85 5.24
CA ARG A 162 -11.83 -8.27 5.66
C ARG A 162 -10.98 -9.11 4.73
N LEU A 163 -11.05 -8.87 3.42
CA LEU A 163 -10.17 -9.53 2.45
C LEU A 163 -8.73 -9.16 2.73
N VAL A 164 -8.40 -7.86 2.82
CA VAL A 164 -7.03 -7.40 3.08
C VAL A 164 -6.46 -8.00 4.36
N ASP A 165 -7.26 -8.13 5.43
CA ASP A 165 -6.82 -8.75 6.68
C ASP A 165 -6.34 -10.21 6.54
N ASN A 166 -6.82 -10.91 5.50
CA ASN A 166 -6.52 -12.32 5.23
C ASN A 166 -5.61 -12.53 3.99
N LEU A 167 -5.05 -11.45 3.45
CA LEU A 167 -4.09 -11.48 2.33
C LEU A 167 -2.71 -11.05 2.83
N ASP A 168 -1.67 -11.80 2.46
CA ASP A 168 -0.36 -11.70 3.10
C ASP A 168 0.48 -10.54 2.53
N ASN A 169 0.32 -10.25 1.23
CA ASN A 169 1.17 -9.31 0.51
C ASN A 169 0.56 -7.91 0.38
N ILE A 170 -0.58 -7.67 1.04
CA ILE A 170 -1.18 -6.34 1.22
C ILE A 170 -0.95 -5.93 2.67
N HIS A 171 0.02 -5.06 2.93
CA HIS A 171 0.55 -4.82 4.27
C HIS A 171 -0.28 -3.81 5.09
N PHE A 172 -1.02 -2.91 4.44
CA PHE A 172 -1.91 -1.95 5.11
C PHE A 172 -3.20 -1.72 4.32
N TYR A 173 -4.20 -1.13 4.99
CA TYR A 173 -5.52 -0.87 4.40
C TYR A 173 -5.87 0.61 4.44
N GLN A 174 -5.62 1.33 3.35
CA GLN A 174 -6.23 2.65 3.16
C GLN A 174 -7.55 2.50 2.43
N ARG A 175 -8.55 3.28 2.87
CA ARG A 175 -9.93 3.28 2.36
C ARG A 175 -9.97 3.13 0.84
N THR A 176 -10.65 2.09 0.37
CA THR A 176 -10.74 1.77 -1.05
C THR A 176 -11.95 2.37 -1.74
N MET A 177 -13.04 2.64 -1.02
CA MET A 177 -14.32 3.01 -1.63
C MET A 177 -15.03 4.11 -0.86
N VAL A 178 -15.87 4.86 -1.57
CA VAL A 178 -16.89 5.74 -0.98
C VAL A 178 -18.15 4.94 -0.67
N CYS A 179 -18.68 5.05 0.55
CA CYS A 179 -19.94 4.40 0.94
C CYS A 179 -21.13 5.19 0.36
N ARG A 180 -21.47 4.94 -0.90
CA ARG A 180 -22.50 5.71 -1.64
C ARG A 180 -23.92 5.42 -1.18
N ASP A 181 -24.13 4.36 -0.41
CA ASP A 181 -25.37 4.01 0.27
C ASP A 181 -25.62 4.83 1.54
N VAL A 182 -24.62 5.56 2.05
CA VAL A 182 -24.72 6.44 3.22
C VAL A 182 -24.81 7.89 2.75
N VAL A 183 -26.00 8.48 2.83
CA VAL A 183 -26.30 9.80 2.24
C VAL A 183 -25.82 10.96 3.13
N ASP A 184 -25.82 10.77 4.45
CA ASP A 184 -25.32 11.78 5.40
C ASP A 184 -23.78 11.71 5.47
N ASN A 185 -23.10 12.83 5.22
CA ASN A 185 -21.64 12.85 5.13
C ASN A 185 -20.94 12.53 6.47
N ARG A 186 -21.55 12.92 7.60
CA ARG A 186 -21.01 12.62 8.92
C ARG A 186 -21.12 11.13 9.20
N GLU A 187 -22.28 10.53 8.92
CA GLU A 187 -22.46 9.08 9.00
C GLU A 187 -21.56 8.34 8.01
N MET A 188 -21.32 8.87 6.81
CA MET A 188 -20.41 8.28 5.82
C MET A 188 -18.97 8.21 6.36
N ASP A 189 -18.46 9.26 7.00
CA ASP A 189 -17.13 9.27 7.61
C ASP A 189 -17.04 8.27 8.78
N LEU A 190 -18.07 8.23 9.64
CA LEU A 190 -18.16 7.27 10.75
C LEU A 190 -18.23 5.82 10.25
N ASN A 191 -19.04 5.54 9.22
CA ASN A 191 -19.15 4.21 8.63
C ASN A 191 -17.89 3.81 7.89
N THR A 192 -17.25 4.75 7.19
CA THR A 192 -15.96 4.53 6.54
C THR A 192 -14.92 4.10 7.55
N LEU A 193 -14.74 4.92 8.60
CA LEU A 193 -13.78 4.63 9.66
C LEU A 193 -14.08 3.29 10.32
N TYR A 194 -15.34 3.06 10.68
CA TYR A 194 -15.72 1.85 11.38
C TYR A 194 -15.61 0.59 10.51
N ALA A 195 -15.99 0.63 9.23
CA ALA A 195 -15.85 -0.50 8.31
C ALA A 195 -14.37 -0.92 8.15
N CYS A 196 -13.46 0.06 8.02
CA CYS A 196 -12.03 -0.20 7.97
C CYS A 196 -11.53 -0.89 9.26
N LEU A 197 -11.88 -0.33 10.43
CA LEU A 197 -11.45 -0.86 11.73
C LEU A 197 -12.11 -2.20 12.05
N ALA A 198 -13.37 -2.39 11.73
CA ALA A 198 -14.07 -3.66 11.92
C ALA A 198 -13.49 -4.74 11.00
N GLY A 199 -13.03 -4.40 9.80
CA GLY A 199 -12.59 -5.38 8.81
C GLY A 199 -11.14 -5.84 8.97
N THR A 200 -10.22 -5.01 9.47
CA THR A 200 -8.80 -5.39 9.60
C THR A 200 -8.10 -4.90 10.87
N LYS A 201 -7.11 -5.67 11.33
CA LYS A 201 -6.18 -5.27 12.39
C LYS A 201 -4.90 -4.57 11.89
N LYS A 202 -4.70 -4.49 10.58
CA LYS A 202 -3.57 -3.77 9.94
C LYS A 202 -3.71 -2.26 10.13
N HIS A 203 -2.65 -1.49 9.83
CA HIS A 203 -2.73 -0.03 9.84
C HIS A 203 -3.82 0.46 8.87
N VAL A 204 -4.64 1.41 9.31
CA VAL A 204 -5.74 1.96 8.50
C VAL A 204 -5.42 3.38 8.05
N GLY A 205 -5.66 3.68 6.78
CA GLY A 205 -5.72 5.05 6.26
C GLY A 205 -7.16 5.45 5.94
N THR A 206 -7.60 6.64 6.37
CA THR A 206 -8.92 7.20 6.02
C THR A 206 -8.84 8.70 5.83
N SER A 207 -9.85 9.30 5.21
CA SER A 207 -10.04 10.75 5.18
C SER A 207 -11.26 11.15 6.02
N PHE A 208 -11.35 12.42 6.40
CA PHE A 208 -12.56 13.02 6.96
C PHE A 208 -13.01 14.15 6.04
N SER A 209 -14.30 14.16 5.73
CA SER A 209 -14.88 15.02 4.71
C SER A 209 -15.08 16.45 5.19
N ASP A 210 -15.29 16.64 6.51
CA ASP A 210 -15.56 17.94 7.12
C ASP A 210 -14.87 18.05 8.50
N PRO A 211 -14.27 19.19 8.86
CA PRO A 211 -13.69 19.42 10.18
C PRO A 211 -14.63 19.11 11.36
N ALA A 212 -15.93 19.36 11.21
CA ALA A 212 -16.92 19.11 12.25
C ALA A 212 -17.09 17.62 12.59
N HIS A 213 -16.71 16.71 11.69
CA HIS A 213 -16.83 15.27 11.90
C HIS A 213 -15.68 14.70 12.74
N VAL A 214 -14.55 15.41 12.81
CA VAL A 214 -13.31 14.91 13.43
C VAL A 214 -13.55 14.49 14.88
N ALA A 215 -14.24 15.30 15.68
CA ALA A 215 -14.49 14.98 17.08
C ALA A 215 -15.22 13.64 17.27
N ASP A 216 -16.27 13.37 16.51
CA ASP A 216 -17.04 12.12 16.60
C ASP A 216 -16.24 10.91 16.08
N CYS A 217 -15.44 11.10 15.03
CA CYS A 217 -14.53 10.07 14.55
C CYS A 217 -13.47 9.71 15.60
N PHE A 218 -12.93 10.71 16.32
CA PHE A 218 -11.99 10.46 17.41
C PHE A 218 -12.63 9.80 18.62
N ASP A 219 -13.87 10.16 18.96
CA ASP A 219 -14.63 9.44 20.00
C ASP A 219 -14.71 7.93 19.68
N MET A 220 -14.96 7.57 18.42
CA MET A 220 -14.93 6.17 17.98
C MET A 220 -13.52 5.57 18.05
N LEU A 221 -12.48 6.30 17.64
CA LEU A 221 -11.09 5.83 17.75
C LEU A 221 -10.71 5.54 19.20
N TYR A 222 -11.09 6.40 20.13
CA TYR A 222 -10.84 6.20 21.56
C TYR A 222 -11.60 4.99 22.10
N MET A 223 -12.84 4.75 21.65
CA MET A 223 -13.57 3.52 22.00
C MET A 223 -12.81 2.26 21.55
N VAL A 224 -12.30 2.26 20.31
CA VAL A 224 -11.55 1.11 19.77
C VAL A 224 -10.16 0.96 20.40
N ALA A 225 -9.47 2.07 20.70
CA ALA A 225 -8.17 2.07 21.36
C ALA A 225 -8.26 1.69 22.86
N GLY A 226 -9.42 1.90 23.48
CA GLY A 226 -9.64 1.77 24.92
C GLY A 226 -9.23 3.01 25.72
N GLY A 227 -9.35 4.20 25.13
CA GLY A 227 -9.08 5.51 25.72
C GLY A 227 -8.18 6.40 24.86
N GLU A 228 -8.21 7.71 25.14
CA GLU A 228 -7.37 8.71 24.47
C GLU A 228 -5.87 8.48 24.73
N GLU A 229 -5.49 8.13 25.96
CA GLU A 229 -4.08 7.84 26.31
C GLU A 229 -3.51 6.71 25.46
N LYS A 230 -4.25 5.59 25.34
CA LYS A 230 -3.85 4.44 24.51
C LYS A 230 -3.79 4.77 23.02
N TRP A 231 -4.67 5.66 22.56
CA TRP A 231 -4.63 6.15 21.19
C TRP A 231 -3.34 6.95 20.93
N VAL A 232 -3.00 7.90 21.81
CA VAL A 232 -1.81 8.75 21.64
C VAL A 232 -0.52 7.94 21.71
N GLU A 233 -0.47 6.90 22.55
CA GLU A 233 0.66 5.97 22.61
C GLU A 233 0.85 5.19 21.31
N ARG A 234 -0.25 4.87 20.61
CA ARG A 234 -0.23 3.94 19.49
C ARG A 234 -1.30 4.24 18.44
N PRO A 235 -1.20 5.37 17.71
CA PRO A 235 -2.20 5.75 16.72
C PRO A 235 -2.19 4.77 15.54
N PHE A 236 -3.23 3.94 15.46
CA PHE A 236 -3.35 2.88 14.46
C PHE A 236 -4.12 3.29 13.19
N VAL A 237 -4.46 4.58 13.09
CA VAL A 237 -5.09 5.19 11.92
C VAL A 237 -4.29 6.42 11.50
N SER A 238 -4.05 6.58 10.20
CA SER A 238 -3.55 7.82 9.60
C SER A 238 -4.63 8.52 8.80
N ASN A 239 -4.56 9.85 8.74
CA ASN A 239 -5.44 10.64 7.90
C ASN A 239 -4.82 10.87 6.52
N SER A 240 -5.50 10.43 5.47
CA SER A 240 -5.21 10.75 4.07
C SER A 240 -5.75 12.14 3.76
N ASN A 241 -4.88 13.15 3.77
CA ASN A 241 -5.29 14.54 3.68
C ASN A 241 -4.85 15.21 2.38
N CYS A 242 -5.81 15.53 1.51
CA CYS A 242 -5.62 16.38 0.32
C CYS A 242 -5.58 17.86 0.74
N PHE A 243 -4.60 18.23 1.57
CA PHE A 243 -4.42 19.60 2.09
C PHE A 243 -4.17 20.63 0.99
N VAL A 244 -3.82 20.19 -0.22
CA VAL A 244 -3.59 21.01 -1.40
C VAL A 244 -4.50 20.57 -2.54
N VAL A 245 -5.03 21.54 -3.27
CA VAL A 245 -5.69 21.38 -4.57
C VAL A 245 -4.73 21.93 -5.64
N PRO A 246 -4.04 21.05 -6.37
CA PRO A 246 -3.14 21.47 -7.43
C PRO A 246 -3.85 22.29 -8.52
N PRO A 247 -3.19 23.33 -9.07
CA PRO A 247 -1.83 23.75 -8.76
C PRO A 247 -1.75 24.77 -7.60
N MET A 248 -0.94 24.45 -6.59
CA MET A 248 -0.44 25.38 -5.56
C MET A 248 -1.54 26.17 -4.81
N LYS A 249 -2.62 25.50 -4.37
CA LYS A 249 -3.67 26.09 -3.50
C LYS A 249 -3.95 25.19 -2.32
N PHE A 250 -4.12 25.74 -1.13
CA PHE A 250 -4.59 24.95 0.01
C PHE A 250 -6.09 24.61 -0.14
N ALA A 251 -6.47 23.43 0.34
CA ALA A 251 -7.85 23.04 0.56
C ALA A 251 -8.26 23.45 1.97
N GLU A 252 -9.05 24.51 2.10
CA GLU A 252 -9.34 25.16 3.39
C GLU A 252 -9.85 24.18 4.45
N GLU A 253 -10.92 23.45 4.14
CA GLU A 253 -11.54 22.47 5.05
C GLU A 253 -10.57 21.34 5.39
N SER A 254 -9.86 20.78 4.41
CA SER A 254 -8.88 19.71 4.66
C SER A 254 -7.68 20.19 5.50
N CYS A 255 -7.29 21.46 5.39
CA CYS A 255 -6.28 22.04 6.26
C CYS A 255 -6.77 22.14 7.70
N ILE A 256 -8.01 22.60 7.92
CA ILE A 256 -8.61 22.68 9.27
C ILE A 256 -8.75 21.29 9.90
N THR A 257 -9.23 20.30 9.12
CA THR A 257 -9.29 18.88 9.53
C THR A 257 -7.90 18.37 9.94
N MET A 258 -6.88 18.64 9.11
CA MET A 258 -5.50 18.25 9.40
C MET A 258 -4.98 18.87 10.71
N GLU A 259 -5.27 20.15 10.95
CA GLU A 259 -4.86 20.80 12.19
C GLU A 259 -5.45 20.11 13.43
N ASP A 260 -6.73 19.73 13.43
CA ASP A 260 -7.36 19.01 14.54
C ASP A 260 -6.79 17.59 14.70
N CYS A 261 -6.65 16.85 13.59
CA CYS A 261 -6.03 15.51 13.59
C CYS A 261 -4.62 15.50 14.19
N ILE A 262 -3.77 16.48 13.83
CA ILE A 262 -2.39 16.60 14.36
C ILE A 262 -2.40 16.87 15.87
N ARG A 263 -3.29 17.76 16.33
CA ARG A 263 -3.41 18.08 17.77
C ARG A 263 -3.82 16.85 18.59
N ARG A 264 -4.60 15.94 17.98
CA ARG A 264 -5.04 14.67 18.58
C ARG A 264 -4.09 13.49 18.32
N GLY A 265 -2.89 13.74 17.78
CA GLY A 265 -1.83 12.73 17.64
C GLY A 265 -1.97 11.79 16.44
N MET A 266 -2.83 12.09 15.46
CA MET A 266 -2.97 11.27 14.26
C MET A 266 -1.85 11.55 13.23
N PRO A 267 -1.18 10.52 12.70
CA PRO A 267 -0.25 10.67 11.59
C PRO A 267 -0.96 11.18 10.32
N MET A 268 -0.30 12.08 9.59
CA MET A 268 -0.86 12.72 8.40
C MET A 268 -0.18 12.23 7.13
N LEU A 269 -0.93 11.74 6.17
CA LEU A 269 -0.46 11.64 4.79
C LEU A 269 -0.76 12.96 4.08
N LEU A 270 0.29 13.63 3.59
CA LEU A 270 0.21 14.93 2.93
C LEU A 270 0.11 14.73 1.41
N LEU A 271 -1.10 14.72 0.84
CA LEU A 271 -1.30 14.42 -0.58
C LEU A 271 -1.24 15.66 -1.47
N SER A 272 -0.35 15.64 -2.45
CA SER A 272 -0.33 16.52 -3.62
C SER A 272 -0.68 15.72 -4.88
N ALA A 273 -1.93 15.77 -5.32
CA ALA A 273 -2.49 14.93 -6.39
C ALA A 273 -2.61 15.66 -7.75
N GLY A 274 -1.50 16.21 -8.26
CA GLY A 274 -1.50 16.98 -9.51
C GLY A 274 -1.45 16.07 -10.74
N GLN A 275 -2.25 16.36 -11.77
CA GLN A 275 -2.29 15.56 -13.00
C GLN A 275 -1.42 16.21 -14.09
N ALA A 276 -0.39 15.51 -14.53
CA ALA A 276 0.57 15.98 -15.53
C ALA A 276 -0.16 16.37 -16.84
N GLY A 277 0.02 17.61 -17.24
CA GLY A 277 -0.61 18.20 -18.43
C GLY A 277 -2.01 18.77 -18.18
N ALA A 278 -2.53 18.72 -16.95
CA ALA A 278 -3.82 19.30 -16.57
C ALA A 278 -3.67 20.23 -15.35
N THR A 279 -3.57 19.67 -14.15
CA THR A 279 -3.42 20.43 -12.88
C THR A 279 -1.98 20.48 -12.37
N ALA A 280 -1.06 19.84 -13.09
CA ALA A 280 0.38 20.01 -13.00
C ALA A 280 0.99 20.15 -14.41
N PRO A 281 2.19 20.73 -14.56
CA PRO A 281 2.87 20.83 -15.83
C PRO A 281 3.06 19.47 -16.51
N ALA A 282 3.07 19.47 -17.86
CA ALA A 282 3.17 18.25 -18.66
C ALA A 282 4.52 17.50 -18.54
N PRO A 283 5.69 18.16 -18.46
CA PRO A 283 6.95 17.44 -18.33
C PRO A 283 7.03 16.69 -17.00
N ILE A 284 7.26 15.37 -17.04
CA ILE A 284 7.33 14.47 -15.86
C ILE A 284 8.19 15.08 -14.72
N ALA A 285 9.38 15.59 -15.04
CA ALA A 285 10.25 16.19 -14.04
C ALA A 285 9.66 17.45 -13.39
N LEU A 286 8.95 18.28 -14.15
CA LEU A 286 8.32 19.50 -13.63
C LEU A 286 7.03 19.18 -12.86
N THR A 287 6.34 18.10 -13.20
CA THR A 287 5.27 17.52 -12.37
C THR A 287 5.81 17.14 -10.99
N ILE A 288 6.97 16.46 -10.93
CA ILE A 288 7.63 16.12 -9.65
C ILE A 288 8.03 17.39 -8.88
N VAL A 289 8.57 18.41 -9.55
CA VAL A 289 8.90 19.70 -8.92
C VAL A 289 7.67 20.31 -8.23
N GLN A 290 6.52 20.37 -8.90
CA GLN A 290 5.31 20.91 -8.30
C GLN A 290 4.87 20.07 -7.11
N ALA A 291 4.81 18.74 -7.24
CA ALA A 291 4.40 17.86 -6.16
C ALA A 291 5.31 17.98 -4.93
N VAL A 292 6.63 18.07 -5.16
CA VAL A 292 7.61 18.30 -4.09
C VAL A 292 7.41 19.67 -3.44
N ALA A 293 7.20 20.73 -4.22
CA ALA A 293 6.95 22.07 -3.69
C ALA A 293 5.70 22.08 -2.79
N GLU A 294 4.58 21.55 -3.27
CA GLU A 294 3.33 21.49 -2.52
C GLU A 294 3.49 20.68 -1.22
N CYS A 295 4.12 19.50 -1.28
CA CYS A 295 4.38 18.70 -0.08
C CYS A 295 5.37 19.36 0.89
N LEU A 296 6.37 20.10 0.41
CA LEU A 296 7.28 20.88 1.28
C LEU A 296 6.54 22.00 2.04
N ALA A 297 5.55 22.65 1.41
CA ALA A 297 4.66 23.56 2.13
C ALA A 297 3.85 22.83 3.22
N GLY A 298 3.40 21.61 2.93
CA GLY A 298 2.79 20.73 3.92
C GLY A 298 3.72 20.39 5.09
N VAL A 299 5.00 20.09 4.82
CA VAL A 299 6.01 19.85 5.87
C VAL A 299 6.19 21.07 6.77
N VAL A 300 6.24 22.28 6.18
CA VAL A 300 6.28 23.53 6.96
C VAL A 300 5.04 23.65 7.83
N TYR A 301 3.85 23.47 7.26
CA TYR A 301 2.59 23.63 7.98
C TYR A 301 2.46 22.65 9.15
N VAL A 302 2.71 21.36 8.92
CA VAL A 302 2.66 20.33 9.97
C VAL A 302 3.62 20.64 11.12
N ASN A 303 4.87 21.01 10.81
CA ASN A 303 5.87 21.29 11.85
C ASN A 303 5.67 22.64 12.54
N ALA A 304 4.98 23.59 11.90
CA ALA A 304 4.53 24.83 12.52
C ALA A 304 3.40 24.58 13.55
N ILE A 305 2.54 23.57 13.33
CA ILE A 305 1.53 23.15 14.31
C ILE A 305 2.19 22.41 15.47
N LYS A 306 2.99 21.39 15.17
CA LYS A 306 3.68 20.55 16.15
C LYS A 306 4.97 20.01 15.53
N LYS A 307 6.11 20.50 16.03
CA LYS A 307 7.45 20.04 15.60
C LYS A 307 7.55 18.52 15.74
N GLY A 308 8.01 17.85 14.67
CA GLY A 308 8.15 16.40 14.65
C GLY A 308 6.83 15.63 14.64
N ALA A 309 5.71 16.29 14.28
CA ALA A 309 4.45 15.56 14.05
C ALA A 309 4.63 14.52 12.93
N PRO A 310 4.18 13.26 13.11
CA PRO A 310 4.33 12.23 12.10
C PRO A 310 3.60 12.59 10.80
N ALA A 311 4.36 12.74 9.71
CA ALA A 311 3.80 13.00 8.39
C ALA A 311 4.49 12.16 7.31
N ILE A 312 3.68 11.61 6.41
CA ILE A 312 4.13 10.91 5.20
C ILE A 312 4.15 11.93 4.06
N PHE A 313 5.29 12.04 3.39
CA PHE A 313 5.51 12.94 2.26
C PHE A 313 4.83 12.38 0.99
N GLY A 314 3.56 12.74 0.79
CA GLY A 314 2.67 12.16 -0.22
C GLY A 314 2.71 12.88 -1.57
N THR A 315 3.87 12.89 -2.24
CA THR A 315 3.95 13.37 -3.63
C THR A 315 3.23 12.40 -4.55
N TRP A 316 2.02 12.76 -4.98
CA TRP A 316 1.07 11.85 -5.62
C TRP A 316 0.65 12.25 -7.03
N PRO A 317 1.60 12.61 -7.92
CA PRO A 317 1.22 13.06 -9.24
C PRO A 317 0.63 11.93 -10.09
N PHE A 318 -0.38 12.28 -10.89
CA PHE A 318 -1.02 11.40 -11.87
C PHE A 318 -0.65 11.80 -13.30
N VAL A 319 -0.86 10.90 -14.26
CA VAL A 319 -0.69 11.19 -15.69
C VAL A 319 -2.05 11.43 -16.36
N SER A 320 -2.10 12.35 -17.32
CA SER A 320 -3.23 12.47 -18.26
C SER A 320 -2.90 11.78 -19.58
N ASP A 321 -3.85 11.05 -20.18
CA ASP A 321 -3.82 10.81 -21.61
C ASP A 321 -4.15 12.12 -22.33
N LEU A 322 -3.14 12.81 -22.84
CA LEU A 322 -3.28 14.13 -23.48
C LEU A 322 -4.15 14.11 -24.74
N ARG A 323 -4.47 12.94 -25.31
CA ARG A 323 -5.35 12.81 -26.48
C ARG A 323 -6.82 12.87 -26.10
N THR A 324 -7.16 12.38 -24.90
CA THR A 324 -8.54 12.20 -24.44
C THR A 324 -8.88 13.10 -23.24
N GLY A 325 -7.86 13.59 -22.53
CA GLY A 325 -8.00 14.31 -21.25
C GLY A 325 -8.27 13.39 -20.05
N ALA A 326 -8.39 12.08 -20.25
CA ALA A 326 -8.64 11.13 -19.17
C ALA A 326 -7.39 10.93 -18.31
N MET A 327 -7.58 10.59 -17.03
CA MET A 327 -6.48 10.14 -16.18
C MET A 327 -5.97 8.78 -16.66
N SER A 328 -4.66 8.56 -16.58
CA SER A 328 -4.01 7.28 -16.86
C SER A 328 -3.12 6.86 -15.70
N GLY A 329 -3.54 5.85 -14.96
CA GLY A 329 -2.81 5.30 -13.82
C GLY A 329 -1.94 4.08 -14.16
N GLY A 330 -2.20 3.41 -15.29
CA GLY A 330 -1.50 2.19 -15.70
C GLY A 330 -0.28 2.41 -16.60
N SER A 331 0.07 3.67 -16.88
CA SER A 331 1.10 4.03 -17.86
C SER A 331 2.53 3.86 -17.33
N ALA A 332 3.51 3.75 -18.25
CA ALA A 332 4.93 3.73 -17.90
C ALA A 332 5.37 5.08 -17.31
N GLU A 333 4.78 6.18 -17.77
CA GLU A 333 4.97 7.53 -17.25
C GLU A 333 4.53 7.62 -15.79
N GLN A 334 3.43 6.95 -15.41
CA GLN A 334 3.00 6.86 -14.01
C GLN A 334 4.05 6.13 -13.17
N ALA A 335 4.58 5.00 -13.67
CA ALA A 335 5.64 4.27 -12.98
C ALA A 335 6.92 5.11 -12.78
N LEU A 336 7.30 5.91 -13.79
CA LEU A 336 8.44 6.84 -13.70
C LEU A 336 8.18 7.99 -12.70
N LEU A 337 6.99 8.57 -12.69
CA LEU A 337 6.60 9.59 -11.72
C LEU A 337 6.72 9.06 -10.29
N THR A 338 6.16 7.87 -10.03
CA THR A 338 6.20 7.22 -8.72
C THR A 338 7.64 6.92 -8.29
N ALA A 339 8.47 6.36 -9.18
CA ALA A 339 9.86 6.05 -8.87
C ALA A 339 10.72 7.31 -8.66
N GLY A 340 10.49 8.38 -9.44
CA GLY A 340 11.17 9.67 -9.25
C GLY A 340 10.75 10.34 -7.93
N CYS A 341 9.48 10.26 -7.55
CA CYS A 341 8.98 10.71 -6.26
C CYS A 341 9.64 9.94 -5.11
N ALA A 342 9.73 8.62 -5.19
CA ALA A 342 10.39 7.78 -4.18
C ALA A 342 11.87 8.17 -3.98
N GLN A 343 12.57 8.55 -5.05
CA GLN A 343 13.93 9.10 -4.94
C GLN A 343 13.97 10.45 -4.22
N MET A 344 13.00 11.34 -4.49
CA MET A 344 12.92 12.62 -3.77
C MET A 344 12.57 12.44 -2.29
N HIS A 345 11.79 11.42 -1.92
CA HIS A 345 11.53 11.09 -0.50
C HIS A 345 12.84 10.82 0.24
N ARG A 346 13.70 10.00 -0.37
CA ARG A 346 15.03 9.67 0.15
C ARG A 346 15.97 10.86 0.17
N PHE A 347 15.90 11.73 -0.84
CA PHE A 347 16.67 12.97 -0.89
C PHE A 347 16.43 13.83 0.37
N TYR A 348 15.19 13.87 0.87
CA TYR A 348 14.85 14.58 2.10
C TYR A 348 15.00 13.73 3.39
N GLY A 349 15.23 12.43 3.25
CA GLY A 349 15.22 11.48 4.37
C GLY A 349 13.85 11.40 5.07
N LEU A 350 12.76 11.64 4.34
CA LEU A 350 11.40 11.58 4.86
C LEU A 350 10.69 10.32 4.36
N PRO A 351 9.86 9.67 5.19
CA PRO A 351 9.01 8.58 4.71
C PRO A 351 8.00 9.14 3.71
N GLY A 352 7.81 8.46 2.59
CA GLY A 352 6.93 8.96 1.54
C GLY A 352 6.03 7.91 0.91
N GLY A 353 5.04 8.44 0.20
CA GLY A 353 3.92 7.69 -0.34
C GLY A 353 3.49 8.20 -1.71
N ALA A 354 3.10 7.27 -2.60
CA ALA A 354 2.60 7.59 -3.94
C ALA A 354 1.77 6.42 -4.52
N ALA A 355 0.99 6.69 -5.56
CA ALA A 355 0.25 5.67 -6.31
C ALA A 355 1.19 4.67 -7.00
N SER A 356 0.82 3.39 -7.04
CA SER A 356 1.62 2.34 -7.70
C SER A 356 0.84 1.26 -8.45
N GLY A 357 -0.46 1.05 -8.27
CA GLY A 357 -1.16 -0.12 -8.84
C GLY A 357 -2.53 0.17 -9.45
N ILE A 358 -2.72 1.39 -9.95
CA ILE A 358 -3.95 1.79 -10.63
C ILE A 358 -3.97 1.19 -12.03
N SER A 359 -5.09 0.62 -12.44
CA SER A 359 -5.29 0.19 -13.84
C SER A 359 -6.32 1.05 -14.55
N ASP A 360 -6.06 1.33 -15.83
CA ASP A 360 -6.98 1.98 -16.76
C ASP A 360 -7.96 0.97 -17.40
N SER A 361 -7.69 -0.33 -17.21
CA SER A 361 -8.59 -1.42 -17.55
C SER A 361 -9.86 -1.39 -16.72
N LYS A 362 -10.97 -1.79 -17.33
CA LYS A 362 -12.30 -1.78 -16.70
C LYS A 362 -12.53 -3.04 -15.87
N LEU A 363 -11.70 -4.05 -16.05
CA LEU A 363 -11.89 -5.40 -15.51
C LEU A 363 -10.54 -5.98 -15.06
N PRO A 364 -10.54 -7.04 -14.23
CA PRO A 364 -9.34 -7.82 -13.92
C PRO A 364 -8.89 -8.70 -15.11
N ASP A 365 -8.48 -8.05 -16.19
CA ASP A 365 -8.04 -8.70 -17.43
C ASP A 365 -6.51 -8.64 -17.62
N MET A 366 -6.05 -9.02 -18.82
CA MET A 366 -4.62 -8.94 -19.15
C MET A 366 -4.08 -7.51 -19.05
N GLN A 367 -4.89 -6.50 -19.40
CA GLN A 367 -4.48 -5.10 -19.29
C GLN A 367 -4.21 -4.74 -17.82
N ALA A 368 -5.14 -5.03 -16.93
CA ALA A 368 -4.92 -4.83 -15.50
C ALA A 368 -3.70 -5.59 -14.98
N GLY A 369 -3.50 -6.83 -15.43
CA GLY A 369 -2.36 -7.65 -15.03
C GLY A 369 -0.99 -7.02 -15.34
N TRP A 370 -0.79 -6.52 -16.57
CA TRP A 370 0.51 -5.93 -16.94
C TRP A 370 0.68 -4.51 -16.39
N GLU A 371 -0.37 -3.69 -16.37
CA GLU A 371 -0.30 -2.32 -15.82
C GLU A 371 0.10 -2.37 -14.34
N GLN A 372 -0.68 -3.08 -13.52
CA GLN A 372 -0.40 -3.23 -12.08
C GLN A 372 0.93 -3.94 -11.82
N GLY A 373 1.31 -4.89 -12.68
CA GLY A 373 2.57 -5.62 -12.55
C GLY A 373 3.79 -4.71 -12.71
N ILE A 374 3.80 -3.89 -13.77
CA ILE A 374 4.91 -2.97 -14.07
C ILE A 374 5.01 -1.88 -13.00
N THR A 375 3.89 -1.22 -12.71
CA THR A 375 3.88 -0.05 -11.83
C THR A 375 4.22 -0.43 -10.37
N ASN A 376 3.72 -1.56 -9.85
CA ASN A 376 4.09 -2.02 -8.50
C ASN A 376 5.53 -2.51 -8.41
N ALA A 377 6.02 -3.23 -9.43
CA ALA A 377 7.41 -3.69 -9.44
C ALA A 377 8.39 -2.51 -9.43
N LEU A 378 8.14 -1.48 -10.24
CA LEU A 378 8.99 -0.29 -10.28
C LEU A 378 8.87 0.55 -9.00
N ALA A 379 7.68 0.69 -8.42
CA ALA A 379 7.51 1.37 -7.13
C ALA A 379 8.29 0.66 -6.01
N GLY A 380 8.19 -0.67 -5.94
CA GLY A 380 8.94 -1.47 -4.99
C GLY A 380 10.46 -1.41 -5.21
N LEU A 381 10.93 -1.52 -6.46
CA LEU A 381 12.36 -1.43 -6.77
C LEU A 381 12.93 -0.03 -6.58
N ALA A 382 12.13 1.02 -6.74
CA ALA A 382 12.50 2.39 -6.34
C ALA A 382 12.48 2.59 -4.82
N GLY A 383 11.96 1.59 -4.10
CA GLY A 383 11.75 1.52 -2.66
C GLY A 383 10.96 2.69 -2.11
N LEU A 384 9.77 2.88 -2.67
CA LEU A 384 8.72 3.72 -2.11
C LEU A 384 8.24 3.11 -0.79
N ASN A 385 8.18 3.90 0.29
CA ASN A 385 7.84 3.34 1.61
C ASN A 385 6.38 2.86 1.67
N MET A 386 5.46 3.67 1.14
CA MET A 386 4.04 3.34 1.06
C MET A 386 3.58 3.36 -0.41
N CYS A 387 3.43 2.18 -0.98
CA CYS A 387 2.90 1.95 -2.32
C CYS A 387 1.38 1.85 -2.24
N TYR A 388 0.69 2.87 -2.71
CA TYR A 388 -0.76 3.00 -2.62
C TYR A 388 -1.48 2.60 -3.91
N GLU A 389 -2.79 2.34 -3.77
CA GLU A 389 -3.62 1.79 -4.84
C GLU A 389 -2.99 0.54 -5.45
N ALA A 390 -2.20 -0.22 -4.67
CA ALA A 390 -1.33 -1.25 -5.23
C ALA A 390 -2.15 -2.34 -5.94
N VAL A 391 -3.39 -2.56 -5.50
CA VAL A 391 -4.31 -3.57 -6.04
C VAL A 391 -5.76 -3.10 -5.90
N GLY A 392 -6.64 -3.64 -6.75
CA GLY A 392 -8.09 -3.47 -6.65
C GLY A 392 -8.69 -2.32 -7.47
N MET A 393 -7.89 -1.32 -7.85
CA MET A 393 -8.36 -0.13 -8.59
C MET A 393 -8.39 -0.34 -10.11
N HIS A 394 -9.54 -0.03 -10.70
CA HIS A 394 -9.85 -0.16 -12.13
C HIS A 394 -10.49 1.13 -12.67
N ALA A 395 -10.56 1.21 -14.00
CA ALA A 395 -11.13 2.35 -14.73
C ALA A 395 -10.59 3.69 -14.23
N SER A 396 -9.28 3.75 -13.98
CA SER A 396 -8.60 4.97 -13.53
C SER A 396 -9.26 5.53 -12.25
N LEU A 397 -9.31 4.70 -11.20
CA LEU A 397 -9.91 4.97 -9.88
C LEU A 397 -11.44 5.04 -9.81
N LEU A 398 -12.17 4.86 -10.90
CA LEU A 398 -13.63 4.91 -10.88
C LEU A 398 -14.29 3.61 -10.40
N GLY A 399 -13.59 2.48 -10.50
CA GLY A 399 -14.09 1.16 -10.14
C GLY A 399 -13.16 0.40 -9.21
N PHE A 400 -13.75 -0.37 -8.30
CA PHE A 400 -13.02 -1.30 -7.43
C PHE A 400 -13.52 -2.73 -7.61
N CYS A 401 -12.60 -3.69 -7.67
CA CYS A 401 -12.92 -5.11 -7.84
C CYS A 401 -12.36 -5.92 -6.65
N LEU A 402 -13.23 -6.66 -5.95
CA LEU A 402 -12.84 -7.45 -4.78
C LEU A 402 -11.96 -8.64 -5.18
N GLU A 403 -12.24 -9.28 -6.31
CA GLU A 403 -11.43 -10.36 -6.88
C GLU A 403 -10.01 -9.88 -7.20
N SER A 404 -9.85 -8.62 -7.59
CA SER A 404 -8.54 -8.03 -7.87
C SER A 404 -7.66 -7.90 -6.63
N LEU A 405 -8.23 -7.86 -5.41
CA LEU A 405 -7.41 -7.99 -4.18
C LEU A 405 -6.77 -9.38 -4.10
N VAL A 406 -7.51 -10.43 -4.46
CA VAL A 406 -7.01 -11.81 -4.42
C VAL A 406 -5.98 -12.08 -5.52
N LEU A 407 -6.23 -11.59 -6.74
CA LEU A 407 -5.25 -11.65 -7.83
C LEU A 407 -4.01 -10.82 -7.49
N GLY A 408 -4.25 -9.65 -6.90
CA GLY A 408 -3.24 -8.72 -6.44
C GLY A 408 -2.32 -9.28 -5.37
N ASP A 409 -2.80 -10.13 -4.47
CA ASP A 409 -1.97 -10.80 -3.46
C ASP A 409 -0.83 -11.63 -4.11
N ASP A 410 -1.12 -12.37 -5.18
CA ASP A 410 -0.11 -13.11 -5.94
C ASP A 410 0.84 -12.17 -6.72
N LEU A 411 0.32 -11.07 -7.25
CA LEU A 411 1.10 -10.07 -7.98
C LEU A 411 2.09 -9.34 -7.07
N LEU A 412 1.62 -8.86 -5.91
CA LEU A 412 2.44 -8.15 -4.93
C LEU A 412 3.49 -9.07 -4.30
N GLY A 413 3.18 -10.35 -4.10
CA GLY A 413 4.17 -11.35 -3.70
C GLY A 413 5.31 -11.49 -4.71
N GLN A 414 5.01 -11.41 -6.02
CA GLN A 414 6.05 -11.40 -7.06
C GLN A 414 6.84 -10.08 -7.09
N ALA A 415 6.15 -8.94 -6.99
CA ALA A 415 6.81 -7.63 -6.93
C ALA A 415 7.79 -7.57 -5.75
N MET A 416 7.39 -8.09 -4.58
CA MET A 416 8.24 -8.11 -3.39
C MET A 416 9.36 -9.15 -3.48
N ARG A 417 9.19 -10.22 -4.27
CA ARG A 417 10.30 -11.13 -4.60
C ARG A 417 11.35 -10.42 -5.47
N LEU A 418 10.94 -9.52 -6.37
CA LEU A 418 11.89 -8.69 -7.13
C LEU A 418 12.65 -7.73 -6.21
N VAL A 419 11.97 -7.12 -5.24
CA VAL A 419 12.60 -6.24 -4.23
C VAL A 419 13.65 -6.97 -3.40
N ARG A 420 13.38 -8.23 -2.99
CA ARG A 420 14.38 -9.03 -2.26
C ARG A 420 15.67 -9.27 -3.05
N GLY A 421 15.61 -9.38 -4.38
CA GLY A 421 16.78 -9.64 -5.21
C GLY A 421 17.32 -11.07 -5.07
N ILE A 422 18.64 -11.27 -5.17
CA ILE A 422 19.26 -12.60 -5.09
C ILE A 422 20.24 -12.61 -3.92
N ASP A 423 20.04 -13.54 -2.99
CA ASP A 423 20.95 -13.72 -1.87
C ASP A 423 22.18 -14.51 -2.35
N VAL A 424 23.34 -13.84 -2.38
CA VAL A 424 24.62 -14.45 -2.77
C VAL A 424 25.48 -14.65 -1.52
N THR A 425 25.43 -15.87 -1.01
CA THR A 425 26.21 -16.37 0.14
C THR A 425 27.11 -17.54 -0.27
N GLU A 426 28.07 -17.88 0.59
CA GLU A 426 28.93 -19.06 0.42
C GLU A 426 28.11 -20.34 0.22
N ASP A 427 27.09 -20.56 1.06
CA ASP A 427 26.21 -21.73 0.95
C ASP A 427 25.37 -21.73 -0.34
N SER A 428 24.81 -20.57 -0.73
CA SER A 428 23.96 -20.46 -1.92
C SER A 428 24.72 -20.67 -3.24
N THR A 429 26.04 -20.44 -3.23
CA THR A 429 26.93 -20.58 -4.39
C THR A 429 27.82 -21.83 -4.32
N SER A 430 27.68 -22.63 -3.26
CA SER A 430 28.39 -23.88 -3.10
C SER A 430 28.02 -24.86 -4.22
N ILE A 431 29.04 -25.39 -4.89
CA ILE A 431 28.88 -26.35 -6.00
C ILE A 431 28.67 -27.79 -5.52
N GLU A 432 28.55 -28.04 -4.21
CA GLU A 432 28.45 -29.40 -3.68
C GLU A 432 27.19 -30.14 -4.16
N ALA A 433 26.05 -29.45 -4.18
CA ALA A 433 24.82 -30.02 -4.77
C ALA A 433 25.02 -30.37 -6.25
N MET A 434 25.78 -29.54 -7.00
CA MET A 434 26.10 -29.82 -8.40
C MET A 434 26.99 -31.07 -8.54
N LYS A 435 28.02 -31.20 -7.71
CA LYS A 435 28.92 -32.37 -7.70
C LYS A 435 28.14 -33.65 -7.39
N GLU A 436 27.31 -33.63 -6.35
CA GLU A 436 26.51 -34.79 -5.95
C GLU A 436 25.62 -35.28 -7.10
N VAL A 437 24.89 -34.37 -7.74
CA VAL A 437 23.94 -34.72 -8.81
C VAL A 437 24.64 -35.12 -10.10
N CYS A 438 25.71 -34.41 -10.50
CA CYS A 438 26.37 -34.62 -11.79
C CYS A 438 27.38 -35.76 -11.81
N LEU A 439 28.09 -36.02 -10.71
CA LEU A 439 29.15 -37.05 -10.68
C LEU A 439 28.64 -38.44 -10.27
N GLY A 440 27.55 -38.52 -9.50
CA GLY A 440 27.03 -39.79 -9.00
C GLY A 440 25.51 -39.86 -8.81
N GLY A 441 24.78 -38.80 -9.16
CA GLY A 441 23.36 -38.68 -8.89
C GLY A 441 22.46 -38.96 -10.09
N PRO A 442 21.14 -38.71 -9.94
CA PRO A 442 20.13 -39.04 -10.96
C PRO A 442 20.11 -38.08 -12.17
N GLY A 443 21.07 -37.16 -12.27
CA GLY A 443 21.12 -36.14 -13.34
C GLY A 443 20.08 -35.01 -13.23
N HIS A 444 19.39 -34.88 -12.08
CA HIS A 444 18.45 -33.79 -11.80
C HIS A 444 18.40 -33.44 -10.31
N TYR A 445 17.96 -32.22 -9.96
CA TYR A 445 17.96 -31.71 -8.58
C TYR A 445 16.64 -31.89 -7.81
N LEU A 446 15.56 -32.39 -8.44
CA LEU A 446 14.22 -32.43 -7.84
C LEU A 446 14.13 -33.10 -6.44
N GLY A 447 15.00 -34.08 -6.18
CA GLY A 447 15.07 -34.81 -4.93
C GLY A 447 16.23 -34.43 -4.02
N SER A 448 17.06 -33.44 -4.38
CA SER A 448 18.22 -33.04 -3.58
C SER A 448 17.79 -32.32 -2.30
N ASP A 449 18.56 -32.50 -1.22
CA ASP A 449 18.27 -31.87 0.06
C ASP A 449 18.24 -30.34 -0.04
N GLN A 450 19.14 -29.76 -0.84
CA GLN A 450 19.18 -28.31 -1.12
C GLN A 450 17.90 -27.82 -1.81
N THR A 451 17.39 -28.54 -2.82
CA THR A 451 16.13 -28.15 -3.49
C THR A 451 14.99 -28.14 -2.48
N LEU A 452 14.90 -29.20 -1.67
CA LEU A 452 13.84 -29.37 -0.69
C LEU A 452 13.89 -28.34 0.44
N SER A 453 15.08 -27.88 0.85
CA SER A 453 15.23 -26.85 1.88
C SER A 453 14.87 -25.45 1.38
N LEU A 454 15.15 -25.15 0.10
CA LEU A 454 14.91 -23.85 -0.50
C LEU A 454 13.47 -23.64 -0.99
N MET A 455 12.67 -24.71 -1.16
CA MET A 455 11.30 -24.62 -1.69
C MET A 455 10.50 -23.49 -1.03
N GLN A 456 10.57 -23.36 0.29
CA GLN A 456 9.71 -22.44 1.03
C GLN A 456 10.39 -21.12 1.41
N THR A 457 11.71 -21.04 1.31
CA THR A 457 12.50 -19.86 1.72
C THR A 457 12.96 -19.03 0.52
N GLU A 458 13.10 -19.64 -0.66
CA GLU A 458 13.63 -18.98 -1.87
C GLU A 458 12.53 -18.65 -2.90
N TYR A 459 11.53 -19.54 -3.02
CA TYR A 459 10.51 -19.46 -4.05
C TYR A 459 9.18 -18.92 -3.51
N VAL A 460 8.53 -18.09 -4.31
CA VAL A 460 7.14 -17.64 -4.07
C VAL A 460 6.19 -18.48 -4.91
N TYR A 461 5.18 -19.05 -4.24
CA TYR A 461 4.13 -19.84 -4.87
C TYR A 461 2.82 -19.05 -4.90
N PRO A 462 2.20 -18.91 -6.08
CA PRO A 462 0.91 -18.24 -6.19
C PRO A 462 -0.18 -19.07 -5.50
N LYS A 463 -1.17 -18.38 -4.94
CA LYS A 463 -2.37 -18.96 -4.34
C LYS A 463 -3.44 -19.25 -5.39
N VAL A 464 -3.53 -18.45 -6.45
CA VAL A 464 -4.52 -18.60 -7.53
C VAL A 464 -3.88 -18.77 -8.91
N GLY A 465 -2.66 -18.28 -9.12
CA GLY A 465 -1.90 -18.52 -10.34
C GLY A 465 -1.70 -20.01 -10.65
N ASN A 466 -2.00 -20.42 -11.88
CA ASN A 466 -1.93 -21.81 -12.31
C ASN A 466 -0.56 -22.13 -12.95
N ARG A 467 0.15 -23.13 -12.41
CA ARG A 467 1.44 -23.64 -12.93
C ARG A 467 1.38 -25.13 -13.35
N MET A 468 0.17 -25.67 -13.53
CA MET A 468 -0.04 -27.06 -13.97
C MET A 468 0.51 -27.29 -15.38
N SER A 469 0.93 -28.52 -15.67
CA SER A 469 1.20 -28.92 -17.04
C SER A 469 -0.09 -28.86 -17.88
N PRO A 470 -0.02 -28.74 -19.22
CA PRO A 470 -1.22 -28.74 -20.06
C PRO A 470 -2.10 -29.96 -19.87
N LYS A 471 -1.52 -31.14 -19.60
CA LYS A 471 -2.29 -32.37 -19.33
C LYS A 471 -3.07 -32.25 -18.03
N GLU A 472 -2.41 -31.91 -16.93
CA GLU A 472 -3.03 -31.74 -15.62
C GLU A 472 -4.11 -30.64 -15.63
N TRP A 473 -3.86 -29.53 -16.34
CA TRP A 473 -4.84 -28.45 -16.50
C TRP A 473 -6.10 -28.92 -17.24
N ASN A 474 -5.94 -29.73 -18.30
CA ASN A 474 -7.07 -30.33 -19.00
C ASN A 474 -7.84 -31.33 -18.11
N GLU A 475 -7.12 -32.18 -17.37
CA GLU A 475 -7.70 -33.16 -16.44
C GLU A 475 -8.42 -32.47 -15.27
N ALA A 476 -7.95 -31.30 -14.84
CA ALA A 476 -8.57 -30.47 -13.82
C ALA A 476 -9.76 -29.62 -14.32
N GLY A 477 -10.21 -29.82 -15.58
CA GLY A 477 -11.36 -29.12 -16.13
C GLY A 477 -11.06 -27.71 -16.63
N LYS A 478 -9.81 -27.42 -17.03
CA LYS A 478 -9.37 -26.15 -17.62
C LYS A 478 -9.67 -24.92 -16.75
N PRO A 479 -9.31 -24.93 -15.46
CA PRO A 479 -9.66 -23.84 -14.55
C PRO A 479 -9.11 -22.50 -15.03
N LEU A 480 -9.96 -21.46 -14.99
CA LEU A 480 -9.56 -20.08 -15.28
C LEU A 480 -9.08 -19.37 -14.01
N LEU A 481 -8.20 -18.39 -14.19
CA LEU A 481 -7.60 -17.63 -13.10
C LEU A 481 -8.67 -16.90 -12.26
N LEU A 482 -9.63 -16.25 -12.93
CA LEU A 482 -10.70 -15.49 -12.27
C LEU A 482 -11.60 -16.40 -11.42
N ASP A 483 -11.90 -17.62 -11.87
CA ASP A 483 -12.71 -18.56 -11.09
C ASP A 483 -12.02 -18.91 -9.75
N GLY A 484 -10.68 -19.02 -9.77
CA GLY A 484 -9.87 -19.24 -8.58
C GLY A 484 -9.95 -18.05 -7.61
N ALA A 485 -9.85 -16.82 -8.14
CA ALA A 485 -9.98 -15.61 -7.34
C ALA A 485 -11.37 -15.47 -6.70
N ILE A 486 -12.45 -15.73 -7.45
CA ILE A 486 -13.83 -15.70 -6.95
C ILE A 486 -14.02 -16.72 -5.83
N ARG A 487 -13.58 -17.97 -6.03
CA ARG A 487 -13.67 -19.01 -4.99
C ARG A 487 -12.93 -18.59 -3.72
N ARG A 488 -11.68 -18.15 -3.84
CA ARG A 488 -10.85 -17.73 -2.70
C ARG A 488 -11.43 -16.51 -1.98
N LYS A 489 -11.94 -15.51 -2.71
CA LYS A 489 -12.65 -14.36 -2.15
C LYS A 489 -13.84 -14.82 -1.29
N ASN A 490 -14.71 -15.65 -1.85
CA ASN A 490 -15.89 -16.16 -1.16
C ASN A 490 -15.52 -17.00 0.06
N GLU A 491 -14.49 -17.84 -0.04
CA GLU A 491 -13.98 -18.63 1.09
C GLU A 491 -13.49 -17.75 2.25
N ILE A 492 -12.74 -16.68 1.95
CA ILE A 492 -12.28 -15.73 2.96
C ILE A 492 -13.48 -15.01 3.60
N LEU A 493 -14.38 -14.44 2.80
CA LEU A 493 -15.53 -13.68 3.30
C LEU A 493 -16.54 -14.53 4.08
N SER A 494 -16.60 -15.84 3.82
CA SER A 494 -17.45 -16.75 4.60
C SER A 494 -16.93 -17.04 6.02
N LYS A 495 -15.63 -16.79 6.27
CA LYS A 495 -14.95 -17.15 7.53
C LYS A 495 -14.45 -15.93 8.31
N ALA A 496 -14.09 -14.85 7.63
CA ALA A 496 -13.64 -13.62 8.27
C ALA A 496 -14.74 -13.10 9.21
N GLY A 497 -14.38 -12.44 10.29
CA GLY A 497 -15.36 -11.83 11.21
C GLY A 497 -14.96 -10.40 11.53
N CYS A 498 -15.79 -9.72 12.32
CA CYS A 498 -15.43 -8.42 12.87
C CYS A 498 -14.14 -8.54 13.71
N ARG A 499 -13.25 -7.57 13.55
CA ARG A 499 -11.94 -7.47 14.23
C ARG A 499 -11.96 -6.51 15.42
N VAL A 500 -13.11 -5.93 15.71
CA VAL A 500 -13.37 -5.15 16.94
C VAL A 500 -14.04 -6.09 17.95
N GLU A 501 -13.67 -5.97 19.22
CA GLU A 501 -14.21 -6.83 20.29
C GLU A 501 -15.74 -6.69 20.39
N PRO A 502 -16.49 -7.78 20.64
CA PRO A 502 -17.96 -7.77 20.56
C PRO A 502 -18.64 -6.69 21.42
N GLU A 503 -18.12 -6.43 22.62
CA GLU A 503 -18.67 -5.41 23.52
C GLU A 503 -18.47 -3.99 22.97
N ILE A 504 -17.31 -3.74 22.33
CA ILE A 504 -17.00 -2.45 21.70
C ILE A 504 -17.85 -2.28 20.43
N ASP A 505 -17.99 -3.33 19.61
CA ASP A 505 -18.85 -3.31 18.42
C ASP A 505 -20.31 -2.99 18.79
N ALA A 506 -20.85 -3.66 19.81
CA ALA A 506 -22.19 -3.38 20.31
C ALA A 506 -22.34 -1.92 20.81
N ALA A 507 -21.34 -1.39 21.53
CA ALA A 507 -21.36 -0.02 22.01
C ALA A 507 -21.30 1.01 20.87
N ILE A 508 -20.48 0.77 19.84
CA ILE A 508 -20.38 1.62 18.65
C ILE A 508 -21.72 1.63 17.90
N ARG A 509 -22.30 0.45 17.63
CA ARG A 509 -23.59 0.32 16.93
C ARG A 509 -24.77 0.88 17.72
N ALA A 510 -24.69 0.93 19.05
CA ALA A 510 -25.68 1.59 19.89
C ALA A 510 -25.59 3.12 19.83
N ARG A 511 -24.39 3.66 19.55
CA ARG A 511 -24.11 5.10 19.53
C ARG A 511 -24.21 5.72 18.13
N PHE A 512 -23.89 4.96 17.09
CA PHE A 512 -23.79 5.43 15.71
C PHE A 512 -24.60 4.53 14.76
N ASN A 513 -25.19 5.12 13.72
CA ASN A 513 -25.87 4.37 12.67
C ASN A 513 -24.84 3.69 11.77
N ILE A 514 -24.73 2.35 11.86
CA ILE A 514 -23.77 1.55 11.08
C ILE A 514 -24.50 0.75 9.99
N TYR A 515 -24.02 0.86 8.74
CA TYR A 515 -24.71 0.44 7.51
C TYR A 515 -24.21 -0.89 6.93
N PHE A 516 -23.23 -1.53 7.58
CA PHE A 516 -22.73 -2.86 7.23
C PHE A 516 -23.01 -3.87 8.35
N ARG A 517 -23.00 -5.16 8.01
CA ARG A 517 -23.33 -6.25 8.94
C ARG A 517 -22.08 -6.90 9.50
#